data_AF-A0A2S9GIB8-F1
#
_entry.id   AF-A0A2S9GIB8-F1
#
_cell.length_a   1.000
_cell.length_b   1.000
_cell.length_c   1.000
_cell.angle_alpha   90.00
_cell.angle_beta   90.00
_cell.angle_gamma   90.00
#
_symmetry.space_group_name_H-M   'P 1'
#
loop_
_entity.id
_entity.type
_entity.pdbx_description
1 polymer ?
#
loop_
_entity_poly.entity_id
_entity_poly.type
_entity_poly.pdbx_seq_one_letter_code
_entity_poly.pdbx_strand_id
1 'polypeptide(L)'
;TVGVHQPCALRAIIQLDTDAGLVGLGETYADTRHLVRLQAAAQAITGLDVFSLNRIRAAIAARLEGDTAAVGTAGMITTASAVD
;
A
#
# COMPACT_ATOMS: atom_id res chain seq x y z
N THR A 1 15.20 12.23 -20.03
CA THR A 1 15.66 10.99 -19.36
C THR A 1 15.54 11.17 -17.86
N VAL A 2 15.08 10.13 -17.15
CA VAL A 2 14.74 10.18 -15.71
C VAL A 2 15.87 9.71 -14.78
N GLY A 3 17.12 9.74 -15.26
CA GLY A 3 18.31 9.30 -14.52
C GLY A 3 18.70 7.84 -14.78
N VAL A 4 19.42 7.25 -13.82
CA VAL A 4 19.88 5.86 -13.81
C VAL A 4 19.42 5.19 -12.50
N HIS A 5 19.15 3.89 -12.53
CA HIS A 5 18.78 3.14 -11.34
C HIS A 5 19.88 3.21 -10.27
N GLN A 6 19.46 3.33 -9.01
CA GLN A 6 20.34 3.13 -7.86
C GLN A 6 20.82 1.66 -7.81
N PRO A 7 21.91 1.36 -7.10
CA PRO A 7 22.42 -0.01 -6.97
C PRO A 7 21.43 -1.01 -6.35
N CYS A 8 20.39 -0.53 -5.66
CA CYS A 8 19.36 -1.35 -5.04
C CYS A 8 17.97 -0.83 -5.38
N ALA A 9 17.02 -1.74 -5.54
CA ALA A 9 15.59 -1.45 -5.68
C ALA A 9 14.86 -1.89 -4.40
N LEU A 10 14.15 -0.97 -3.76
CA LEU A 10 13.43 -1.23 -2.52
C LEU A 10 12.01 -1.74 -2.81
N ARG A 11 11.59 -2.79 -2.12
CA ARG A 11 10.24 -3.39 -2.21
C ARG A 11 9.69 -3.70 -0.83
N ALA A 12 8.37 -3.56 -0.69
CA ALA A 12 7.65 -3.86 0.54
C ALA A 12 6.87 -5.16 0.32
N ILE A 13 7.03 -6.11 1.24
CA ILE A 13 6.21 -7.32 1.29
C ILE A 13 5.06 -7.07 2.25
N ILE A 14 3.85 -7.35 1.80
CA ILE A 14 2.64 -7.31 2.61
C ILE A 14 2.26 -8.76 2.91
N GLN A 15 2.09 -9.09 4.18
CA GLN A 15 1.59 -10.38 4.63
C GLN A 15 0.24 -10.19 5.32
N LEU A 16 -0.75 -10.97 4.93
CA LEU A 16 -2.05 -11.03 5.59
C LEU A 16 -2.25 -12.42 6.15
N ASP A 17 -2.36 -12.51 7.48
CA ASP A 17 -2.75 -13.74 8.16
C ASP A 17 -4.27 -13.74 8.33
N THR A 18 -4.92 -14.84 7.98
CA THR A 18 -6.38 -14.97 8.08
C THR A 18 -6.79 -15.90 9.21
N ASP A 19 -8.05 -15.77 9.65
CA ASP A 19 -8.67 -16.66 10.63
C ASP A 19 -8.86 -18.10 10.11
N ALA A 20 -8.78 -18.31 8.80
CA ALA A 20 -8.74 -19.63 8.16
C ALA A 20 -7.35 -20.31 8.23
N GLY A 21 -6.37 -19.67 8.88
CA GLY A 21 -5.00 -20.17 8.95
C GLY A 21 -4.23 -20.09 7.62
N LEU A 22 -4.73 -19.27 6.68
CA LEU A 22 -4.06 -19.02 5.40
C LEU A 22 -3.24 -17.73 5.48
N VAL A 23 -2.16 -17.70 4.69
CA VAL A 23 -1.30 -16.53 4.55
C VAL A 23 -1.35 -16.03 3.11
N GLY A 24 -1.69 -14.76 2.93
CA GLY A 24 -1.62 -14.06 1.65
C GLY A 24 -0.37 -13.18 1.58
N LEU A 25 0.31 -13.15 0.42
CA LEU A 25 1.46 -12.30 0.17
C LEU A 25 1.20 -11.34 -0.99
N GLY A 26 1.60 -10.08 -0.80
CA GLY A 26 1.62 -9.04 -1.83
C GLY A 26 2.96 -8.29 -1.84
N GLU A 27 3.26 -7.62 -2.93
CA GLU A 27 4.50 -6.85 -3.09
C GLU A 27 4.20 -5.48 -3.72
N THR A 28 4.83 -4.42 -3.21
CA THR A 28 4.73 -3.06 -3.79
C THR A 28 6.03 -2.28 -3.55
N TYR A 29 6.04 -0.98 -3.84
CA TYR A 29 7.17 -0.09 -3.61
C TYR A 29 7.46 0.10 -2.11
N ALA A 30 8.63 0.60 -1.74
CA ALA A 30 9.02 0.75 -0.33
C ALA A 30 9.69 2.09 -0.01
N ASP A 31 9.22 3.18 -0.61
CA ASP A 31 9.58 4.49 -0.08
C ASP A 31 8.88 4.72 1.27
N THR A 32 9.49 5.55 2.12
CA THR A 32 9.08 5.74 3.52
C THR A 32 7.63 6.17 3.66
N ARG A 33 7.13 7.05 2.77
CA ARG A 33 5.74 7.50 2.84
C ARG A 33 4.79 6.37 2.48
N HIS A 34 5.12 5.57 1.46
CA HIS A 34 4.32 4.38 1.11
C HIS A 34 4.27 3.40 2.28
N LEU A 35 5.39 3.11 2.93
CA LEU A 35 5.44 2.21 4.09
C LEU A 35 4.54 2.69 5.24
N VAL A 36 4.53 4.00 5.53
CA VAL A 36 3.62 4.57 6.55
C VAL A 36 2.15 4.38 6.16
N ARG A 37 1.81 4.57 4.88
CA ARG A 37 0.43 4.34 4.39
C ARG A 37 0.04 2.87 4.44
N LEU A 38 0.95 1.96 4.06
CA LEU A 38 0.72 0.52 4.16
C LEU A 38 0.47 0.09 5.61
N GLN A 39 1.22 0.65 6.57
CA GLN A 39 1.01 0.37 7.98
C GLN A 39 -0.35 0.91 8.47
N ALA A 40 -0.75 2.12 8.06
CA ALA A 40 -2.05 2.68 8.38
C ALA A 40 -3.20 1.85 7.76
N ALA A 41 -3.05 1.42 6.51
CA ALA A 41 -4.00 0.54 5.83
C ALA A 41 -4.15 -0.80 6.56
N ALA A 42 -3.04 -1.43 6.97
CA ALA A 42 -3.06 -2.68 7.73
C ALA A 42 -3.87 -2.57 9.03
N GLN A 43 -3.69 -1.47 9.77
CA GLN A 43 -4.46 -1.18 10.98
C GLN A 43 -5.97 -1.03 10.70
N ALA A 44 -6.34 -0.42 9.57
CA ALA A 44 -7.74 -0.17 9.23
C ALA A 44 -8.50 -1.41 8.78
N ILE A 45 -7.81 -2.43 8.26
CA ILE A 45 -8.44 -3.61 7.66
C ILE A 45 -8.41 -4.86 8.56
N THR A 46 -7.64 -4.82 9.66
CA THR A 46 -7.55 -5.95 10.59
C THR A 46 -8.94 -6.28 11.16
N GLY A 47 -9.33 -7.56 11.06
CA GLY A 47 -10.65 -8.05 11.49
C GLY A 47 -11.76 -7.90 10.46
N LEU A 48 -11.49 -7.34 9.28
CA LEU A 48 -12.42 -7.40 8.16
C LEU A 48 -12.32 -8.76 7.46
N ASP A 49 -13.46 -9.22 6.94
CA ASP A 49 -13.52 -10.38 6.05
C ASP A 49 -12.72 -10.11 4.77
N VAL A 50 -11.81 -11.02 4.44
CA VAL A 50 -10.89 -10.93 3.29
C VAL A 50 -11.62 -10.92 1.94
N PHE A 51 -12.83 -11.45 1.86
CA PHE A 51 -13.65 -11.39 0.64
C PHE A 51 -14.44 -10.09 0.50
N SER A 52 -14.53 -9.29 1.55
CA SER A 52 -15.25 -8.01 1.58
C SER A 52 -14.41 -6.86 0.99
N LEU A 53 -13.91 -7.02 -0.24
CA LEU A 53 -12.96 -6.11 -0.90
C LEU A 53 -13.42 -4.64 -0.92
N ASN A 54 -14.72 -4.40 -1.13
CA ASN A 54 -15.28 -3.05 -1.11
C ASN A 54 -15.20 -2.39 0.28
N ARG A 55 -15.39 -3.17 1.36
CA ARG A 55 -15.25 -2.65 2.73
C ARG A 55 -13.78 -2.39 3.06
N ILE A 56 -12.89 -3.29 2.66
CA ILE A 56 -11.44 -3.12 2.79
C ILE A 56 -11.00 -1.81 2.11
N ARG A 57 -11.39 -1.62 0.84
CA ARG A 57 -11.08 -0.39 0.09
C ARG A 57 -11.63 0.87 0.78
N ALA A 58 -12.89 0.83 1.23
CA ALA A 58 -13.50 1.97 1.93
C ALA A 58 -12.80 2.30 3.26
N ALA A 59 -12.42 1.28 4.05
CA ALA A 59 -11.70 1.47 5.30
C ALA A 59 -10.31 2.09 5.08
N ILE A 60 -9.59 1.64 4.05
CA ILE A 60 -8.29 2.24 3.67
C ILE A 60 -8.49 3.69 3.23
N ALA A 61 -9.47 3.96 2.36
CA ALA A 61 -9.73 5.31 1.87
C ALA A 61 -10.07 6.28 3.01
N ALA A 62 -10.93 5.88 3.94
CA ALA A 62 -11.25 6.67 5.13
C ALA A 62 -10.02 6.87 6.03
N ARG A 63 -9.20 5.83 6.22
CA ARG A 63 -7.99 5.92 7.07
C ARG A 63 -6.92 6.86 6.51
N LEU A 64 -6.85 6.99 5.19
CA LEU A 64 -5.91 7.83 4.45
C LEU A 64 -6.54 9.16 3.99
N GLU A 65 -7.76 9.46 4.41
CA GLU A 65 -8.44 10.69 4.04
C GLU A 65 -7.59 11.92 4.40
N GLY A 66 -7.44 12.83 3.44
CA GLY A 66 -6.59 14.02 3.59
C GLY A 66 -5.10 13.80 3.33
N ASP A 67 -4.61 12.56 3.20
CA ASP A 67 -3.22 12.27 2.83
C ASP A 67 -3.04 12.22 1.30
N THR A 68 -2.98 13.41 0.69
CA THR A 68 -2.93 13.58 -0.78
C THR A 68 -1.52 13.67 -1.36
N ALA A 69 -0.48 13.59 -0.53
CA ALA A 69 0.88 13.79 -1.00
C ALA A 69 1.32 12.68 -1.97
N ALA A 70 2.17 13.04 -2.93
CA ALA A 70 2.74 12.09 -3.86
C ALA A 70 3.63 11.06 -3.16
N VAL A 71 3.68 9.87 -3.73
CA VAL A 71 4.52 8.74 -3.31
C VAL A 71 5.35 8.31 -4.50
N GLY A 72 6.54 7.76 -4.25
CA GLY A 72 7.48 7.35 -5.30
C GLY A 72 7.06 6.12 -6.11
N THR A 73 5.78 5.72 -6.09
CA THR A 73 5.26 4.50 -6.72
C THR A 73 5.28 4.52 -8.24
N ALA A 74 5.56 5.66 -8.88
CA ALA A 74 5.57 5.79 -10.33
C ALA A 74 6.85 6.44 -10.90
N GLY A 75 7.91 6.52 -10.11
CA GLY A 75 9.11 7.24 -10.50
C GLY A 75 8.80 8.72 -10.77
N MET A 76 9.22 9.25 -11.93
CA MET A 76 8.97 10.65 -12.34
C MET A 76 7.55 10.90 -12.90
N ILE A 77 6.63 9.93 -12.84
CA ILE A 77 5.24 10.12 -13.25
C ILE A 77 4.44 10.65 -12.06
N THR A 78 4.06 11.92 -12.12
CA THR A 78 3.42 12.68 -11.02
C THR A 78 1.93 12.36 -10.83
N THR A 79 1.39 11.38 -11.56
CA THR A 79 -0.06 11.09 -11.62
C THR A 79 -0.45 9.73 -11.07
N ALA A 80 0.41 9.03 -10.34
CA ALA A 80 -0.02 7.81 -9.64
C ALA A 80 -0.84 8.19 -8.41
N SER A 81 -2.11 7.81 -8.44
CA SER A 81 -3.03 7.93 -7.32
C SER A 81 -2.60 6.99 -6.20
N ALA A 82 -2.79 7.41 -4.95
CA ALA A 82 -2.62 6.55 -3.78
C ALA A 82 -3.85 5.67 -3.52
N VAL A 83 -4.93 5.90 -4.25
CA VAL A 83 -6.27 5.34 -4.00
C VAL A 83 -6.92 4.74 -5.24
N ASP A 84 -6.23 4.75 -6.38
CA ASP A 84 -6.70 4.18 -7.65
C ASP A 84 -5.69 3.14 -8.16
#